data_AF-A0A2A4Q645-F1
#
_entry.id   AF-A0A2A4Q645-F1
#
_cell.length_a   1.000
_cell.length_b   1.000
_cell.length_c   1.000
_cell.angle_alpha   90.00
_cell.angle_beta   90.00
_cell.angle_gamma   90.00
#
_symmetry.space_group_name_H-M   'P 1'
#
loop_
_entity.id
_entity.type
_entity.pdbx_description
1 polymer ?
#
loop_
_entity_poly.entity_id
_entity_poly.type
_entity_poly.pdbx_seq_one_letter_code
_entity_poly.pdbx_strand_id
1 'polypeptide(L)'
;MPIIDMHAHLTPECFRRGVQSGGLWNGMTSSVGELGNPRNSWIVVQRMQGMDSLGIDVQVVSTVYAFYRYEDDLSTAIAIAQDCNNEVAQMTRDHSNLGSWVYATCRCRTSRRRQTSWNAE
;
A
#
# COMPACT_ATOMS: atom_id res chain seq x y z
N MET A 1 4.56 -27.10 -2.33
CA MET A 1 3.84 -26.34 -1.28
C MET A 1 3.97 -24.88 -1.64
N PRO A 2 2.89 -24.09 -1.70
CA PRO A 2 2.98 -22.70 -2.13
C PRO A 2 3.81 -21.87 -1.15
N ILE A 3 4.69 -21.02 -1.68
CA ILE A 3 5.45 -20.01 -0.95
C ILE A 3 4.65 -18.72 -0.96
N ILE A 4 4.26 -18.28 0.24
CA ILE A 4 3.44 -17.09 0.44
C ILE A 4 4.29 -16.02 1.12
N ASP A 5 4.57 -14.94 0.41
CA ASP A 5 5.12 -13.71 0.99
C ASP A 5 3.96 -12.90 1.58
N MET A 6 3.96 -12.73 2.91
CA MET A 6 2.92 -11.99 3.62
C MET A 6 3.30 -10.55 3.97
N HIS A 7 4.51 -10.11 3.60
CA HIS A 7 5.03 -8.82 3.99
C HIS A 7 5.74 -8.13 2.83
N ALA A 8 4.93 -7.61 1.91
CA ALA A 8 5.40 -6.75 0.83
C ALA A 8 4.68 -5.40 0.86
N HIS A 9 5.39 -4.35 0.44
CA HIS A 9 4.86 -2.99 0.41
C HIS A 9 4.78 -2.42 -1.01
N LEU A 10 3.91 -1.42 -1.17
CA LEU A 10 3.83 -0.58 -2.36
C LEU A 10 3.52 0.88 -2.01
N THR A 11 3.90 1.76 -2.94
CA THR A 11 3.48 3.16 -2.98
C THR A 11 2.46 3.32 -4.11
N PRO A 12 1.19 3.64 -3.79
CA PRO A 12 0.12 3.72 -4.78
C PRO A 12 0.46 4.67 -5.93
N GLU A 13 0.03 4.29 -7.12
CA GLU A 13 0.16 5.09 -8.32
C GLU A 13 -0.62 6.40 -8.24
N CYS A 14 -1.81 6.40 -7.64
CA CYS A 14 -2.61 7.60 -7.42
C CYS A 14 -1.81 8.68 -6.68
N PHE A 15 -1.08 8.30 -5.62
CA PHE A 15 -0.16 9.18 -4.92
C PHE A 15 1.02 9.59 -5.81
N ARG A 16 1.73 8.62 -6.42
CA ARG A 16 2.92 8.90 -7.25
C ARG A 16 2.61 9.90 -8.36
N ARG A 17 1.47 9.76 -9.04
CA ARG A 17 1.01 10.70 -10.07
C ARG A 17 0.63 12.05 -9.48
N GLY A 18 -0.07 12.07 -8.34
CA GLY A 18 -0.51 13.31 -7.71
C GLY A 18 0.62 14.19 -7.18
N VAL A 19 1.76 13.61 -6.79
CA VAL A 19 2.93 14.35 -6.28
C VAL A 19 4.04 14.58 -7.32
N GLN A 20 3.86 14.09 -8.55
CA GLN A 20 4.77 14.40 -9.66
C GLN A 20 4.87 15.90 -9.89
N SER A 21 6.05 16.35 -10.34
CA SER A 21 6.29 17.76 -10.69
C SER A 21 5.95 18.76 -9.59
N GLY A 22 6.07 18.36 -8.31
CA GLY A 22 5.79 19.21 -7.15
C GLY A 22 4.30 19.30 -6.79
N GLY A 23 3.47 18.40 -7.29
CA GLY A 23 2.05 18.34 -6.99
C GLY A 23 1.73 17.95 -5.53
N LEU A 24 0.43 18.00 -5.23
CA LEU A 24 -0.14 17.66 -3.93
C LEU A 24 -1.23 16.61 -4.10
N TRP A 25 -1.19 15.56 -3.31
CA TRP A 25 -2.21 14.51 -3.29
C TRP A 25 -2.76 14.35 -1.88
N ASN A 26 -4.04 14.68 -1.67
CA ASN A 26 -4.68 14.67 -0.34
C ASN A 26 -3.84 15.40 0.73
N GLY A 27 -3.23 16.54 0.38
CA GLY A 27 -2.35 17.30 1.29
C GLY A 27 -0.91 16.77 1.41
N MET A 28 -0.61 15.61 0.82
CA MET A 28 0.71 15.00 0.83
C MET A 28 1.56 15.48 -0.37
N THR A 29 2.86 15.66 -0.13
CA THR A 29 3.86 15.99 -1.18
C THR A 29 4.74 14.78 -1.48
N SER A 30 5.69 14.91 -2.41
CA SER A 30 6.69 13.87 -2.72
C SER A 30 7.67 13.57 -1.58
N SER A 31 7.64 14.34 -0.47
CA SER A 31 8.50 14.07 0.69
C SER A 31 8.08 12.83 1.49
N VAL A 32 6.90 12.26 1.21
CA VAL A 32 6.38 11.06 1.86
C VAL A 32 6.20 9.91 0.87
N GLY A 33 5.83 8.72 1.35
CA GLY A 33 5.49 7.58 0.50
C GLY A 33 6.69 6.82 -0.08
N GLU A 34 7.87 6.92 0.54
CA GLU A 34 9.07 6.11 0.23
C GLU A 34 9.43 6.05 -1.28
N LEU A 35 9.35 7.18 -1.99
CA LEU A 35 9.59 7.25 -3.44
C LEU A 35 11.01 6.84 -3.87
N GLY A 36 11.97 6.81 -2.95
CA GLY A 36 13.33 6.38 -3.21
C GLY A 36 13.50 4.85 -3.28
N ASN A 37 12.53 4.06 -2.84
CA ASN A 37 12.59 2.60 -2.94
C ASN A 37 11.93 2.13 -4.25
N PRO A 38 12.71 1.65 -5.24
CA PRO A 38 12.16 1.28 -6.55
C PRO A 38 11.12 0.15 -6.46
N ARG A 39 11.25 -0.77 -5.50
CA ARG A 39 10.30 -1.89 -5.33
C ARG A 39 8.91 -1.42 -4.92
N ASN A 40 8.82 -0.33 -4.18
CA ASN A 40 7.52 0.24 -3.79
C ASN A 40 6.76 0.78 -5.00
N SER A 41 7.47 1.18 -6.05
CA SER A 41 6.88 1.73 -7.29
C SER A 41 6.62 0.70 -8.40
N TRP A 42 6.92 -0.59 -8.17
CA TRP A 42 6.73 -1.63 -9.18
C TRP A 42 5.29 -1.73 -9.64
N ILE A 43 5.10 -1.72 -10.96
CA ILE A 43 3.84 -2.15 -11.57
C ILE A 43 3.65 -3.65 -11.38
N VAL A 44 2.42 -4.14 -11.53
CA VAL A 44 2.09 -5.56 -11.28
C VAL A 44 2.99 -6.52 -12.05
N VAL A 45 3.27 -6.23 -13.34
CA VAL A 45 4.15 -7.07 -14.17
C VAL A 45 5.58 -7.18 -13.60
N GLN A 46 6.16 -6.07 -13.13
CA GLN A 46 7.49 -6.08 -12.51
C GLN A 46 7.49 -6.85 -11.19
N ARG A 47 6.41 -6.72 -10.42
CA ARG A 47 6.22 -7.45 -9.17
C ARG A 47 6.12 -8.96 -9.41
N MET A 48 5.36 -9.38 -10.42
CA MET A 48 5.26 -10.79 -10.82
C MET A 48 6.61 -11.35 -11.26
N GLN A 49 7.38 -10.62 -12.06
CA GLN A 49 8.75 -11.03 -12.43
C GLN A 49 9.65 -11.19 -11.21
N GLY A 50 9.51 -10.29 -10.22
CA GLY A 50 10.19 -10.42 -8.94
C GLY A 50 9.77 -11.68 -8.17
N MET A 51 8.46 -11.95 -8.09
CA MET A 51 7.93 -13.17 -7.48
C MET A 51 8.45 -14.43 -8.15
N ASP A 52 8.42 -14.50 -9.49
CA ASP A 52 8.95 -15.61 -10.29
C ASP A 52 10.44 -15.86 -9.99
N SER A 53 11.24 -14.79 -9.92
CA SER A 53 12.68 -14.89 -9.64
C SER A 53 13.00 -15.40 -8.23
N LEU A 54 12.08 -15.20 -7.29
CA LEU A 54 12.21 -15.60 -5.89
C LEU A 54 11.48 -16.92 -5.58
N GLY A 55 10.75 -17.48 -6.55
CA GLY A 55 9.90 -18.65 -6.35
C GLY A 55 8.72 -18.39 -5.41
N ILE A 56 8.17 -17.17 -5.39
CA ILE A 56 7.01 -16.80 -4.57
C ILE A 56 5.74 -17.04 -5.38
N ASP A 57 4.84 -17.87 -4.87
CA ASP A 57 3.56 -18.18 -5.53
C ASP A 57 2.48 -17.13 -5.23
N VAL A 58 2.51 -16.52 -4.04
CA VAL A 58 1.52 -15.52 -3.61
C VAL A 58 2.22 -14.42 -2.83
N GLN A 59 1.87 -13.17 -3.10
CA GLN A 59 2.38 -12.02 -2.34
C GLN A 59 1.24 -11.16 -1.81
N VAL A 60 1.11 -11.07 -0.50
CA VAL A 60 0.21 -10.12 0.16
C VAL A 60 0.92 -8.77 0.24
N VAL A 61 0.32 -7.74 -0.35
CA VAL A 61 0.85 -6.38 -0.38
C VAL A 61 0.04 -5.45 0.53
N SER A 62 0.73 -4.53 1.17
CA SER A 62 0.11 -3.39 1.85
C SER A 62 0.70 -2.09 1.32
N THR A 63 0.02 -0.98 1.55
CA THR A 63 0.65 0.32 1.33
C THR A 63 1.73 0.57 2.39
N VAL A 64 2.77 1.32 2.03
CA VAL A 64 3.75 1.82 3.00
C VAL A 64 3.07 2.64 4.09
N TYR A 65 3.68 2.70 5.27
CA TYR A 65 3.09 3.29 6.48
C TYR A 65 2.65 4.76 6.32
N ALA A 66 3.25 5.49 5.37
CA ALA A 66 2.93 6.87 5.07
C ALA A 66 1.44 7.10 4.75
N PHE A 67 0.70 6.05 4.33
CA PHE A 67 -0.71 6.14 3.93
C PHE A 67 -1.72 5.80 5.04
N TYR A 68 -1.26 5.55 6.27
CA TYR A 68 -2.16 5.24 7.38
C TYR A 68 -2.81 6.48 7.98
N ARG A 69 -2.07 7.60 7.98
CA ARG A 69 -2.53 8.97 8.28
C ARG A 69 -3.42 9.07 9.52
N TYR A 70 -3.03 8.40 10.60
CA TYR A 70 -3.83 8.36 11.82
C TYR A 70 -3.90 9.72 12.53
N GLU A 71 -3.00 10.62 12.16
CA GLU A 71 -2.83 11.96 12.72
C GLU A 71 -3.60 13.04 11.95
N ASP A 72 -4.10 12.71 10.75
CA ASP A 72 -4.84 13.65 9.92
C ASP A 72 -6.31 13.79 10.37
N ASP A 73 -6.99 14.81 9.85
CA ASP A 73 -8.43 14.90 10.02
C ASP A 73 -9.13 13.69 9.39
N LEU A 74 -10.27 13.31 9.98
CA LEU A 74 -10.98 12.09 9.61
C LEU A 74 -11.35 12.04 8.12
N SER A 75 -11.69 13.17 7.51
CA SER A 75 -12.11 13.20 6.11
C SER A 75 -10.94 12.95 5.16
N THR A 76 -9.78 13.54 5.44
CA THR A 76 -8.53 13.30 4.70
C THR A 76 -8.07 11.85 4.84
N ALA A 77 -8.08 11.31 6.06
CA ALA A 77 -7.69 9.91 6.30
C ALA A 77 -8.61 8.92 5.57
N ILE A 78 -9.93 9.18 5.52
CA ILE A 78 -10.88 8.36 4.77
C ILE A 78 -10.59 8.44 3.26
N ALA A 79 -10.38 9.63 2.71
CA ALA A 79 -10.10 9.80 1.28
C ALA A 79 -8.84 9.03 0.86
N ILE A 80 -7.76 9.18 1.62
CA ILE A 80 -6.49 8.47 1.38
C ILE A 80 -6.69 6.96 1.47
N ALA A 81 -7.37 6.47 2.50
CA ALA A 81 -7.63 5.05 2.67
C ALA A 81 -8.49 4.49 1.53
N GLN A 82 -9.50 5.23 1.06
CA GLN A 82 -10.36 4.82 -0.05
C GLN A 82 -9.57 4.74 -1.35
N ASP A 83 -8.82 5.77 -1.70
CA ASP A 83 -8.03 5.79 -2.94
C ASP A 83 -7.01 4.63 -2.96
N CYS A 84 -6.28 4.44 -1.86
CA CYS A 84 -5.31 3.35 -1.73
C CYS A 84 -5.97 1.98 -1.85
N ASN A 85 -7.04 1.73 -1.09
CA ASN A 85 -7.71 0.44 -1.09
C ASN A 85 -8.37 0.13 -2.42
N ASN A 86 -8.95 1.13 -3.09
CA ASN A 86 -9.57 0.95 -4.39
C ASN A 86 -8.54 0.58 -5.45
N GLU A 87 -7.39 1.26 -5.47
CA GLU A 87 -6.30 0.96 -6.41
C GLU A 87 -5.80 -0.47 -6.20
N VAL A 88 -5.46 -0.85 -4.96
CA VAL A 88 -4.91 -2.18 -4.70
C VAL A 88 -5.95 -3.27 -4.96
N ALA A 89 -7.22 -3.05 -4.59
CA ALA A 89 -8.29 -3.99 -4.92
C ALA A 89 -8.49 -4.13 -6.44
N GLN A 90 -8.29 -3.05 -7.20
CA GLN A 90 -8.35 -3.10 -8.66
C GLN A 90 -7.18 -3.90 -9.23
N MET A 91 -5.95 -3.68 -8.73
CA MET A 91 -4.79 -4.48 -9.09
C MET A 91 -5.04 -5.98 -8.87
N THR A 92 -5.62 -6.36 -7.72
CA THR A 92 -5.99 -7.75 -7.42
C THR A 92 -7.00 -8.31 -8.42
N ARG A 93 -8.07 -7.56 -8.73
CA ARG A 93 -9.12 -8.02 -9.65
C ARG A 93 -8.58 -8.25 -11.06
N ASP A 94 -7.81 -7.29 -11.56
CA ASP A 94 -7.27 -7.31 -12.92
C ASP A 94 -6.29 -8.46 -13.17
N HIS A 95 -5.71 -9.02 -12.11
CA HIS A 95 -4.67 -10.06 -12.19
C HIS A 95 -5.07 -11.36 -11.47
N SER A 96 -6.33 -11.47 -11.03
CA SER A 96 -6.87 -12.63 -10.32
C SER A 96 -6.79 -13.95 -11.10
N ASN A 97 -6.62 -13.89 -12.42
CA ASN A 97 -6.51 -15.05 -13.30
C ASN A 97 -5.06 -15.49 -13.59
N LEU A 98 -4.04 -14.80 -13.07
CA LEU A 98 -2.63 -15.04 -13.43
C LEU A 98 -1.90 -16.05 -12.53
N GLY A 99 -2.60 -16.76 -11.64
CA GLY A 99 -2.03 -17.81 -10.78
C GLY A 99 -1.18 -17.31 -9.60
N SER A 100 -0.70 -16.06 -9.66
CA SER A 100 -0.03 -15.34 -8.58
C SER A 100 -0.95 -14.28 -7.98
N TRP A 101 -1.27 -14.39 -6.69
CA TRP A 101 -2.27 -13.52 -6.05
C TRP A 101 -1.62 -12.36 -5.33
N VAL A 102 -2.14 -11.15 -5.55
CA VAL A 102 -1.84 -9.94 -4.78
C VAL A 102 -3.03 -9.66 -3.87
N TYR A 103 -2.90 -9.88 -2.56
CA TYR A 103 -3.95 -9.54 -1.57
C TYR A 103 -3.55 -8.31 -0.77
N ALA A 104 -4.50 -7.46 -0.37
CA ALA A 104 -4.19 -6.30 0.47
C ALA A 104 -5.22 -6.00 1.54
N THR A 105 -4.72 -5.49 2.66
CA THR A 105 -5.52 -4.86 3.70
C THR A 105 -4.87 -3.55 4.11
N CYS A 106 -5.51 -2.40 3.84
CA CYS A 106 -5.20 -1.17 4.55
C CYS A 106 -6.29 -0.97 5.61
N ARG A 107 -5.97 -1.28 6.88
CA ARG A 107 -6.90 -1.09 7.99
C ARG A 107 -6.81 0.37 8.46
N CYS A 108 -7.72 1.21 7.96
CA CYS A 108 -8.07 2.43 8.68
C CYS A 108 -8.91 1.99 9.89
N ARG A 109 -8.31 1.99 11.09
CA ARG A 109 -9.01 1.53 12.30
C ARG A 109 -10.00 2.60 12.76
N THR A 110 -11.20 2.59 12.20
CA THR A 110 -12.35 3.34 12.72
C THR A 110 -12.85 2.70 14.01
N SER A 111 -12.16 2.91 15.14
CA SER A 111 -12.83 2.78 16.44
C SER A 111 -12.12 3.58 17.52
N ARG A 112 -12.90 4.45 18.17
CA ARG A 112 -12.64 4.90 19.53
C ARG A 112 -12.46 3.66 20.42
N ARG A 113 -11.21 3.25 20.67
CA ARG A 113 -10.81 2.57 21.89
C ARG A 113 -9.56 3.27 22.39
N ARG A 114 -9.66 3.82 23.60
CA ARG A 114 -8.56 4.43 24.34
C ARG A 114 -7.30 3.59 24.14
N GLN A 115 -6.27 4.21 23.59
CA GLN A 115 -4.92 3.72 23.68
C GLN A 115 -4.56 3.76 25.17
N THR A 116 -4.73 2.64 25.88
CA THR A 116 -4.02 2.46 27.14
C THR A 116 -2.55 2.34 26.76
N SER A 117 -1.77 3.28 27.27
CA SER A 117 -0.32 3.37 27.21
C SER A 117 0.39 2.03 27.04
N TRP A 118 1.19 1.91 25.98
CA TRP A 118 2.32 1.00 25.98
C TRP A 118 3.50 1.75 26.59
N ASN A 119 3.88 1.40 27.82
CA ASN A 119 5.20 1.73 28.34
C ASN A 119 6.15 0.64 27.83
N ALA A 120 7.21 1.05 27.15
CA ALA A 120 8.37 0.20 26.92
C ALA A 120 9.33 0.44 28.09
N GLU A 121 9.46 -0.56 28.96
CA GLU A 121 10.70 -0.88 29.66
C GLU A 121 11.28 -2.13 29.01
#